data_AF-A0A7G2LTW6-F1
#
_entry.id   AF-A0A7G2LTW6-F1
#
_cell.length_a   1.000
_cell.length_b   1.000
_cell.length_c   1.000
_cell.angle_alpha   90.00
_cell.angle_beta   90.00
_cell.angle_gamma   90.00
#
_symmetry.space_group_name_H-M   'P 1'
#
loop_
_entity.id
_entity.type
_entity.pdbx_description
1 polymer ?
#
loop_
_entity_poly.entity_id
_entity_poly.type
_entity_poly.pdbx_seq_one_letter_code
_entity_poly.pdbx_strand_id
1 'polypeptide(L)' 'MRGQGLHLHLDPVGGAAGDMFIAAMLHAFPELAERALADVAAVLPAEVCHAELSEHVASGITSRRFELVLTAPDAGR' A
#
# COMPACT_ATOMS: atom_id res chain seq x y z
N MET A 1 -10.88 -26.05 -9.80
CA MET A 1 -9.98 -26.80 -8.89
C MET A 1 -10.08 -26.12 -7.53
N ARG A 2 -10.60 -26.80 -6.50
CA ARG A 2 -10.71 -26.23 -5.14
C ARG A 2 -9.31 -26.25 -4.52
N GLY A 3 -8.75 -25.08 -4.25
CA GLY A 3 -7.41 -24.92 -3.67
C GLY A 3 -7.35 -25.51 -2.28
N GLN A 4 -7.02 -26.80 -2.19
CA GLN A 4 -6.74 -27.46 -0.92
C GLN A 4 -5.27 -27.18 -0.60
N GLY A 5 -5.02 -26.37 0.45
CA GLY A 5 -3.71 -26.27 1.10
C GLY A 5 -2.74 -25.19 0.62
N LEU A 6 -3.20 -24.02 0.13
CA LEU A 6 -2.30 -22.88 -0.04
C LEU A 6 -2.37 -21.96 1.20
N HIS A 7 -1.44 -22.14 2.13
CA HIS A 7 -1.27 -21.27 3.29
C HIS A 7 -0.16 -20.26 3.01
N LEU A 8 -0.52 -18.97 2.93
CA LEU A 8 0.44 -17.88 2.88
C LEU A 8 0.85 -17.54 4.32
N HIS A 9 2.09 -17.87 4.69
CA HIS A 9 2.67 -17.39 5.94
C HIS A 9 3.40 -16.08 5.65
N LEU A 10 2.86 -14.99 6.17
CA LEU A 10 3.46 -13.66 6.01
C LEU A 10 4.20 -13.35 7.31
N ASP A 11 5.52 -13.48 7.29
CA ASP A 11 6.36 -12.95 8.35
C ASP A 11 6.47 -11.43 8.15
N PRO A 12 6.07 -10.60 9.12
CA PRO A 12 6.24 -9.16 9.05
C PRO A 12 7.73 -8.83 9.28
N VAL A 13 8.57 -9.13 8.29
CA VAL A 13 9.91 -8.53 8.18
C VAL A 13 9.69 -7.12 7.65
N GLY A 14 9.17 -6.26 8.53
CA GLY A 14 8.82 -4.88 8.23
C GLY A 14 10.07 -4.09 7.85
N GLY A 15 10.09 -3.58 6.63
CA GLY A 15 11.05 -2.55 6.24
C GLY A 15 11.23 -2.34 4.74
N ALA A 16 11.33 -3.40 3.93
CA ALA A 16 11.83 -3.25 2.55
C ALA A 16 10.88 -3.70 1.43
N ALA A 17 9.82 -4.45 1.72
CA ALA A 17 8.91 -4.98 0.69
C ALA A 17 7.41 -4.85 1.03
N GLY A 18 7.06 -4.16 2.11
CA GLY A 18 5.66 -4.02 2.54
C GLY A 18 4.83 -3.20 1.55
N ASP A 19 5.45 -2.16 0.97
CA ASP A 19 4.92 -1.31 -0.10
C ASP A 19 4.66 -2.10 -1.39
N MET A 20 5.61 -2.94 -1.81
CA MET A 20 5.44 -3.81 -2.97
C MET A 20 4.36 -4.87 -2.73
N PHE A 21 4.29 -5.44 -1.52
CA PHE A 21 3.27 -6.41 -1.15
C PHE A 21 1.87 -5.79 -1.21
N ILE A 22 1.64 -4.67 -0.51
CA ILE A 22 0.33 -4.00 -0.53
C ILE A 22 -0.01 -3.52 -1.94
N ALA A 23 0.96 -3.00 -2.70
CA ALA A 23 0.72 -2.59 -4.08
C ALA A 23 0.29 -3.78 -4.97
N ALA A 24 0.94 -4.94 -4.84
CA ALA A 24 0.57 -6.15 -5.57
C ALA A 24 -0.81 -6.67 -5.15
N MET A 25 -1.11 -6.68 -3.84
CA MET A 25 -2.42 -7.07 -3.31
C MET A 25 -3.52 -6.15 -3.81
N LEU A 26 -3.32 -4.84 -3.78
CA LEU A 26 -4.31 -3.87 -4.26
C LEU A 26 -4.43 -3.86 -5.79
N HIS A 27 -3.39 -4.28 -6.52
CA HIS A 27 -3.51 -4.50 -7.96
C HIS A 27 -4.37 -5.74 -8.27
N ALA A 28 -4.23 -6.81 -7.48
CA ALA A 28 -5.03 -8.03 -7.63
C ALA A 28 -6.47 -7.89 -7.12
N PHE A 29 -6.69 -7.07 -6.08
CA PHE A 29 -7.99 -6.84 -5.43
C PHE A 29 -8.29 -5.32 -5.32
N PRO A 30 -8.63 -4.65 -6.44
CA PRO A 30 -8.85 -3.21 -6.49
C PRO A 30 -9.88 -2.67 -5.48
N GLU A 31 -10.90 -3.46 -5.17
CA GLU A 31 -11.99 -3.15 -4.24
C GLU A 31 -11.53 -2.96 -2.79
N LEU A 32 -10.33 -3.44 -2.44
CA LEU A 32 -9.76 -3.29 -1.10
C LEU A 32 -8.99 -1.98 -0.94
N ALA A 33 -8.78 -1.20 -2.01
CA ALA A 33 -7.91 -0.02 -1.98
C ALA A 33 -8.40 1.06 -0.99
N GLU A 34 -9.69 1.43 -1.06
CA GLU A 34 -10.25 2.43 -0.14
C GLU A 34 -10.15 1.98 1.30
N ARG A 35 -10.47 0.71 1.57
CA ARG A 35 -10.41 0.14 2.91
C ARG A 35 -8.98 0.13 3.46
N ALA A 36 -8.01 -0.31 2.65
CA ALA A 36 -6.61 -0.37 3.05
C ALA A 36 -6.03 1.02 3.34
N LEU A 37 -6.35 2.03 2.51
CA LEU A 37 -5.93 3.41 2.74
C LEU A 37 -6.55 3.99 4.02
N ALA A 38 -7.82 3.69 4.29
CA ALA A 38 -8.49 4.10 5.53
C ALA A 38 -7.85 3.46 6.78
N ASP A 39 -7.53 2.15 6.71
CA ASP A 39 -6.87 1.44 7.81
C ASP A 39 -5.46 2.01 8.09
N VAL A 40 -4.71 2.38 7.04
CA VAL A 40 -3.40 3.03 7.18
C VAL A 40 -3.53 4.43 7.78
N ALA A 41 -4.49 5.23 7.33
CA ALA A 41 -4.75 6.56 7.87
C ALA A 41 -5.19 6.52 9.35
N ALA A 42 -5.82 5.43 9.81
CA ALA A 42 -6.22 5.27 11.20
C ALA A 42 -5.04 5.03 12.16
N VAL A 43 -3.88 4.62 11.66
CA VAL A 43 -2.70 4.28 12.48
C VAL A 43 -1.50 5.21 12.25
N LEU A 44 -1.49 5.96 11.14
CA LEU A 44 -0.45 6.95 10.87
C LEU A 44 -0.83 8.33 11.44
N PRO A 45 0.11 9.06 12.06
CA PRO A 45 -0.08 10.47 12.38
C PRO A 45 -0.17 11.30 11.10
N ALA A 46 -1.34 11.88 10.82
CA ALA A 46 -1.60 12.64 9.59
C ALA A 46 -0.69 13.88 9.44
N GLU A 47 -0.17 14.40 10.55
CA GLU A 47 0.75 15.54 10.58
C GLU A 47 2.15 15.16 10.09
N VAL A 48 2.47 13.86 10.05
CA VAL A 48 3.80 13.36 9.67
C VAL A 48 3.77 12.81 8.25
N CYS A 49 2.80 11.96 7.93
CA CYS A 49 2.67 11.37 6.60
C CYS A 49 1.28 10.84 6.29
N HIS A 50 1.03 10.63 5.00
CA HIS A 50 -0.14 9.93 4.48
C HIS A 50 0.28 8.86 3.46
N ALA A 51 -0.61 7.88 3.24
CA ALA A 51 -0.39 6.86 2.22
C ALA A 51 -0.96 7.31 0.86
N GLU A 52 -0.21 7.05 -0.20
CA GLU A 52 -0.65 7.25 -1.58
C GLU A 52 -0.58 5.94 -2.36
N LEU A 53 -1.56 5.74 -3.24
CA LEU A 53 -1.60 4.64 -4.19
C LEU A 53 -1.68 5.22 -5.61
N SER A 54 -0.68 4.94 -6.43
CA SER A 54 -0.63 5.39 -7.83
C SER A 54 -0.53 4.20 -8.78
N GLU A 55 -1.00 4.41 -10.02
CA GLU A 55 -0.74 3.47 -11.11
C GLU A 55 0.63 3.78 -11.71
N HIS A 56 1.37 2.73 -12.06
CA HIS A 56 2.65 2.84 -12.73
C HIS A 56 2.64 1.98 -13.99
N VAL A 57 3.03 2.57 -15.13
CA VAL A 57 3.15 1.85 -16.41
C VAL A 57 4.58 1.97 -16.89
N ALA A 58 5.25 0.82 -17.04
CA ALA A 58 6.61 0.73 -17.55
C ALA A 58 6.73 -0.41 -18.56
N SER A 59 7.27 -0.13 -19.74
CA SER A 59 7.53 -1.14 -20.78
C SER A 59 6.30 -2.02 -21.14
N GLY A 60 5.09 -1.44 -21.09
CA GLY A 60 3.83 -2.15 -21.36
C GLY A 60 3.29 -2.97 -20.19
N ILE A 61 3.92 -2.90 -19.01
CA ILE A 61 3.46 -3.55 -17.78
C ILE A 61 2.83 -2.49 -16.88
N THR A 62 1.59 -2.74 -16.45
CA THR A 62 0.89 -1.92 -15.45
C THR A 62 1.08 -2.54 -14.08
N SER A 63 1.49 -1.73 -13.11
CA SER A 63 1.56 -2.06 -11.69
C SER A 63 0.90 -0.96 -10.86
N ARG A 64 0.76 -1.20 -9.56
CA ARG A 64 0.47 -0.14 -8.59
C ARG A 64 1.74 0.15 -7.79
N ARG A 65 1.81 1.35 -7.23
CA ARG A 65 2.85 1.79 -6.32
C ARG A 65 2.18 2.36 -5.08
N PHE A 66 2.58 1.86 -3.92
CA PHE A 66 2.10 2.32 -2.62
C PHE A 66 3.25 3.04 -1.92
N GLU A 67 3.02 4.25 -1.43
CA GLU A 67 4.07 5.05 -0.80
C GLU A 67 3.55 5.75 0.45
N LEU A 68 4.45 6.03 1.39
CA LEU A 68 4.19 6.98 2.47
C LEU A 68 4.84 8.30 2.10
N VAL A 69 4.01 9.33 1.94
CA VAL A 69 4.44 10.67 1.58
C VAL A 69 4.48 11.52 2.84
N LEU A 70 5.58 12.23 3.06
CA LEU A 70 5.69 13.13 4.20
C LEU A 70 4.74 14.31 4.01
N THR A 71 3.97 14.61 5.05
CA THR A 71 3.16 15.82 5.11
C THR A 71 4.12 17.01 5.14
N ALA A 72 3.92 17.97 4.23
CA ALA A 72 4.73 19.19 4.25
C ALA A 72 4.55 19.87 5.62
N PRO A 73 5.63 20.37 6.25
CA PRO A 73 5.48 21.10 7.50
C PRO A 73 4.56 22.29 7.25
N ASP A 74 3.57 22.47 8.14
CA ASP A 74 2.76 23.68 8.16
C ASP A 74 3.72 24.88 8.20
N ALA A 75 3.82 25.60 7.08
CA ALA A 75 4.50 26.88 7.03
C ALA A 75 3.63 27.84 7.84
N GLY A 76 3.84 27.82 9.16
CA GLY A 76 3.02 28.52 10.15
C GLY A 76 2.67 29.93 9.70
N ARG A 77 1.37 30.22 9.78
CA ARG A 77 0.82 31.57 9.75
C ARG A 77 0.63 32.08 11.17
#